data_AF-A0AAU0PSP6-F1
#
_entry.id   AF-A0AAU0PSP6-F1
#
_cell.length_a   1.000
_cell.length_b   1.000
_cell.length_c   1.000
_cell.angle_alpha   90.00
_cell.angle_beta   90.00
_cell.angle_gamma   90.00
#
_symmetry.space_group_name_H-M   'P 1'
#
loop_
_entity.id
_entity.type
_entity.pdbx_description
1 polymer ?
#
loop_
_entity_poly.entity_id
_entity_poly.type
_entity_poly.pdbx_seq_one_letter_code
_entity_poly.pdbx_strand_id
1 'polypeptide(L)'
;MEEKQERWWNSPFIIIATIAIIIVYGSYIFNFYNQAISKSSGDWGTFGDFIGGTLNPTLAFLSLLAILQTIRIQSKELAKSSEALELSKEELAKSSQALIEQSKSLKIQNFENTFFNMLNLHNDIIRNTKNKESLIDYKFCSTGTVSPKCIHKSQINSDFNCVATVYSSKNEFIGKEAIEEFVSNIDNFLKDRNLNIIEEKHYPNDYTIFYKLSTLNKNRKPTLIYDLCHKYYSNILGHYFANIYQILKFISTSPIEDKRKYSDLFRAQFSSQELKLLFYHCSGRIGSKKFKYYIEELEFLEHLNIEKNNDFFQYIFYHSIYKNEAFGLKNNEEIELLKNSIISSINFNITKVKEEDLYTNYQFYKYFSKEDIKKYLEKLEKDKYTSSYSVVRELILLDYLEDDSYKNYNLKED
;
A
#
# COMPACT_ATOMS: atom_id res chain seq x y z
N MET A 1 -52.54 10.19 -21.89
CA MET A 1 -53.88 10.74 -21.60
C MET A 1 -53.91 12.13 -22.21
N GLU A 2 -54.49 12.26 -23.39
CA GLU A 2 -54.64 13.54 -24.07
C GLU A 2 -55.70 14.37 -23.33
N GLU A 3 -55.28 15.43 -22.64
CA GLU A 3 -56.18 16.43 -22.10
C GLU A 3 -56.87 17.12 -23.29
N LYS A 4 -58.19 16.87 -23.40
CA LYS A 4 -59.09 17.53 -24.34
C LYS A 4 -58.92 19.04 -24.16
N GLN A 5 -58.35 19.69 -25.17
CA GLN A 5 -58.22 21.13 -25.24
C GLN A 5 -59.64 21.72 -25.32
N GLU A 6 -60.22 22.05 -24.16
CA GLU A 6 -61.52 22.69 -24.08
C GLU A 6 -61.43 24.04 -24.81
N ARG A 7 -62.08 24.11 -25.95
CA ARG A 7 -62.21 25.33 -26.75
C ARG A 7 -62.77 26.44 -25.87
N TRP A 8 -62.00 27.51 -25.71
CA TRP A 8 -62.32 28.67 -24.84
C TRP A 8 -63.72 29.27 -25.03
N TRP A 9 -64.30 29.14 -26.24
CA TRP A 9 -65.66 29.55 -26.58
C TRP A 9 -66.78 28.76 -25.84
N ASN A 10 -66.48 27.57 -25.32
CA ASN A 10 -67.42 26.72 -24.56
C ASN A 10 -67.46 27.05 -23.06
N SER A 11 -66.75 28.10 -22.64
CA SER A 11 -66.79 28.55 -21.26
C SER A 11 -68.22 28.89 -20.84
N PRO A 12 -68.74 28.34 -19.72
CA PRO A 12 -70.10 28.59 -19.26
C PRO A 12 -70.40 30.08 -19.08
N PHE A 13 -69.37 30.89 -18.83
CA PHE A 13 -69.47 32.35 -18.71
C PHE A 13 -69.84 33.04 -20.04
N ILE A 14 -69.31 32.56 -21.16
CA ILE A 14 -69.64 33.09 -22.49
C ILE A 14 -71.10 32.77 -22.82
N ILE A 15 -71.54 31.55 -22.54
CA ILE A 15 -72.93 31.12 -22.76
C ILE A 15 -73.89 31.95 -21.90
N ILE A 16 -73.57 32.13 -20.61
CA ILE A 16 -74.38 32.94 -19.68
C ILE A 16 -74.42 34.42 -20.10
N ALA A 17 -73.28 34.99 -20.52
CA ALA A 17 -73.24 36.35 -21.04
C ALA A 17 -74.09 36.52 -22.31
N THR A 18 -74.04 35.56 -23.22
CA THR A 18 -74.84 35.57 -24.45
C THR A 18 -76.33 35.46 -24.16
N ILE A 19 -76.72 34.60 -23.21
CA ILE A 19 -78.11 34.47 -22.74
C ILE A 19 -78.58 35.77 -22.07
N ALA A 20 -77.75 36.40 -21.23
CA ALA A 20 -78.09 37.67 -20.59
C ALA A 20 -78.34 38.78 -21.62
N ILE A 21 -77.50 38.86 -22.66
CA ILE A 21 -77.69 39.77 -23.79
C ILE A 21 -79.01 39.48 -24.52
N ILE A 22 -79.28 38.21 -24.85
CA ILE A 22 -80.52 37.80 -25.53
C ILE A 22 -81.76 38.12 -24.69
N ILE A 23 -81.72 37.92 -23.37
CA ILE A 23 -82.83 38.23 -22.46
C ILE A 23 -83.09 39.73 -22.39
N VAL A 24 -82.04 40.55 -22.28
CA VAL A 24 -82.18 42.02 -22.20
C VAL A 24 -82.74 42.59 -23.52
N TYR A 25 -82.17 42.20 -24.65
CA TYR A 25 -82.67 42.62 -25.96
C TYR A 25 -84.05 42.02 -26.28
N GLY A 26 -84.26 40.74 -25.93
CA GLY A 26 -85.51 40.02 -26.18
C GLY A 26 -86.68 40.54 -25.34
N SER A 27 -86.46 40.87 -24.07
CA SER A 27 -87.46 41.50 -23.19
C SER A 27 -87.90 42.86 -23.72
N TYR A 28 -86.95 43.63 -24.25
CA TYR A 28 -87.24 44.92 -24.88
C TYR A 28 -88.03 44.77 -26.18
N ILE A 29 -87.58 43.91 -27.10
CA ILE A 29 -88.29 43.65 -28.37
C ILE A 29 -89.69 43.10 -28.10
N PHE A 30 -89.86 42.20 -27.13
CA PHE A 30 -91.15 41.63 -26.77
C PHE A 30 -92.14 42.68 -26.23
N ASN A 31 -91.67 43.60 -25.36
CA ASN A 31 -92.53 44.65 -24.83
C ASN A 31 -92.91 45.72 -25.86
N PHE A 32 -92.04 46.01 -26.84
CA PHE A 32 -92.20 47.16 -27.74
C PHE A 32 -92.41 46.79 -29.22
N TYR A 33 -92.59 45.51 -29.56
CA TYR A 33 -92.70 45.01 -30.95
C TYR A 33 -93.83 45.66 -31.77
N ASN A 34 -94.93 46.07 -31.13
CA ASN A 34 -96.09 46.67 -31.79
C ASN A 34 -96.01 48.21 -31.94
N GLN A 35 -94.92 48.86 -31.52
CA GLN A 35 -94.77 50.32 -31.58
C GLN A 35 -93.90 50.76 -32.77
N ALA A 36 -94.25 51.89 -33.39
CA ALA A 36 -93.46 52.47 -34.48
C ALA A 36 -92.10 52.97 -33.97
N ILE A 37 -91.04 52.81 -34.76
CA ILE A 37 -89.67 53.23 -34.40
C ILE A 37 -89.64 54.74 -34.16
N SER A 38 -89.18 55.18 -32.98
CA SER A 38 -89.10 56.61 -32.65
C SER A 38 -88.12 57.35 -33.56
N LYS A 39 -88.54 58.54 -34.02
CA LYS A 39 -87.71 59.49 -34.79
C LYS A 39 -86.97 60.49 -33.90
N SER A 40 -87.21 60.48 -32.59
CA SER A 40 -86.58 61.38 -31.61
C SER A 40 -85.26 60.76 -31.13
N SER A 41 -84.16 61.50 -31.21
CA SER A 41 -82.84 61.03 -30.75
C SER A 41 -82.76 60.85 -29.23
N GLY A 42 -83.63 61.51 -28.45
CA GLY A 42 -83.67 61.41 -27.00
C GLY A 42 -84.18 60.05 -26.51
N ASP A 43 -85.16 59.46 -27.20
CA ASP A 43 -85.71 58.15 -26.83
C ASP A 43 -84.69 57.02 -27.02
N TRP A 44 -83.82 57.15 -28.04
CA TRP A 44 -82.68 56.27 -28.25
C TRP A 44 -81.62 56.40 -27.15
N GLY A 45 -81.49 57.58 -26.53
CA GLY A 45 -80.65 57.81 -25.36
C GLY A 45 -81.17 57.04 -24.13
N THR A 46 -82.45 57.19 -23.81
CA THR A 46 -83.10 56.47 -22.69
C THR A 46 -83.07 54.95 -22.87
N PHE A 47 -83.22 54.47 -24.11
CA PHE A 47 -83.03 53.06 -24.44
C PHE A 47 -81.59 52.60 -24.19
N GLY A 48 -80.62 53.38 -24.66
CA GLY A 48 -79.19 53.16 -24.39
C GLY A 48 -78.88 53.12 -22.90
N ASP A 49 -79.53 53.97 -22.09
CA ASP A 49 -79.38 54.00 -20.63
C ASP A 49 -79.97 52.76 -19.95
N PHE A 50 -81.09 52.21 -20.44
CA PHE A 50 -81.67 50.96 -19.93
C PHE A 50 -80.79 49.74 -20.25
N ILE A 51 -80.35 49.63 -21.51
CA ILE A 51 -79.43 48.56 -21.95
C ILE A 51 -78.12 48.70 -21.18
N GLY A 52 -77.51 49.87 -21.17
CA GLY A 52 -76.25 50.12 -20.46
C GLY A 52 -76.37 49.91 -18.95
N GLY A 53 -77.46 50.36 -18.33
CA GLY A 53 -77.71 50.26 -16.89
C GLY A 53 -77.96 48.83 -16.40
N THR A 54 -78.44 47.93 -17.26
CA THR A 54 -78.72 46.52 -16.90
C THR A 54 -77.61 45.59 -17.39
N LEU A 55 -77.11 45.82 -18.60
CA LEU A 55 -76.12 44.97 -19.26
C LEU A 55 -74.70 45.22 -18.72
N ASN A 56 -74.30 46.47 -18.45
CA ASN A 56 -72.94 46.74 -17.97
C ASN A 56 -72.66 46.15 -16.58
N PRO A 57 -73.55 46.28 -15.57
CA PRO A 57 -73.32 45.64 -14.27
C PRO A 57 -73.33 44.11 -14.32
N THR A 58 -74.19 43.51 -15.16
CA THR A 58 -74.24 42.06 -15.32
C THR A 58 -72.98 41.51 -16.01
N LEU A 59 -72.51 42.17 -17.07
CA LEU A 59 -71.25 41.84 -17.72
C LEU A 59 -70.03 42.09 -16.81
N ALA A 60 -70.04 43.16 -16.00
CA ALA A 60 -68.99 43.45 -15.03
C ALA A 60 -68.92 42.37 -13.93
N PHE A 61 -70.08 41.91 -13.43
CA PHE A 61 -70.14 40.82 -12.45
C PHE A 61 -69.65 39.48 -13.05
N LEU A 62 -70.06 39.15 -14.27
CA LEU A 62 -69.55 37.97 -14.99
C LEU A 62 -68.03 38.05 -15.22
N SER A 63 -67.51 39.24 -15.53
CA SER A 63 -66.07 39.48 -15.69
C SER A 63 -65.31 39.27 -14.37
N LEU A 64 -65.85 39.75 -13.25
CA LEU A 64 -65.28 39.52 -11.93
C LEU A 64 -65.25 38.01 -11.59
N LEU A 65 -66.33 37.28 -11.85
CA LEU A 65 -66.39 35.83 -11.62
C LEU A 65 -65.39 35.06 -12.50
N ALA A 66 -65.24 35.46 -13.77
CA ALA A 66 -64.25 34.87 -14.65
C ALA A 66 -62.82 35.09 -14.12
N ILE A 67 -62.48 36.31 -13.68
CA ILE A 67 -61.18 36.62 -13.08
C ILE A 67 -60.94 35.79 -11.80
N LEU A 68 -61.94 35.68 -10.92
CA LEU A 68 -61.84 34.87 -9.71
C LEU A 68 -61.58 33.38 -10.03
N GLN A 69 -62.23 32.85 -11.07
CA GLN A 69 -61.96 31.50 -11.54
C GLN A 69 -60.54 31.36 -12.11
N THR A 70 -60.07 32.33 -12.90
CA THR A 70 -58.70 32.36 -13.42
C THR A 70 -57.67 32.36 -12.29
N ILE A 71 -57.84 33.20 -11.26
CA ILE A 71 -56.95 33.24 -10.09
C ILE A 71 -56.94 31.88 -9.38
N ARG A 72 -58.11 31.23 -9.24
CA ARG A 72 -58.20 29.90 -8.63
C ARG A 72 -57.45 28.83 -9.44
N ILE A 73 -57.55 28.88 -10.77
CA ILE A 73 -56.83 27.96 -11.66
C ILE A 73 -55.32 28.20 -11.58
N GLN A 74 -54.89 29.47 -11.69
CA GLN A 74 -53.47 29.86 -11.58
C GLN A 74 -52.87 29.45 -10.23
N SER A 75 -53.60 29.64 -9.12
CA SER A 75 -53.16 29.18 -7.80
C SER A 75 -52.98 27.66 -7.75
N LYS A 76 -53.86 26.90 -8.39
CA LYS A 76 -53.76 25.44 -8.48
C LYS A 76 -52.57 24.99 -9.35
N GLU A 77 -52.30 25.67 -10.47
CA GLU A 77 -51.13 25.41 -11.30
C GLU A 77 -49.82 25.76 -10.57
N LEU A 78 -49.78 26.89 -9.85
CA LEU A 78 -48.63 27.27 -9.04
C LEU A 78 -48.34 26.24 -7.95
N ALA A 79 -49.38 25.73 -7.27
CA ALA A 79 -49.24 24.68 -6.27
C ALA A 79 -48.64 23.40 -6.89
N LYS A 80 -49.15 22.96 -8.05
CA LYS A 80 -48.59 21.83 -8.79
C LYS A 80 -47.14 22.07 -9.23
N SER A 81 -46.82 23.29 -9.67
CA SER A 81 -45.46 23.66 -10.08
C SER A 81 -44.49 23.67 -8.90
N SER A 82 -44.93 24.12 -7.72
CA SER A 82 -44.13 24.10 -6.50
C SER A 82 -43.85 22.66 -6.07
N GLU A 83 -44.87 21.80 -6.09
CA GLU A 83 -44.74 20.37 -5.79
C GLU A 83 -43.77 19.67 -6.75
N ALA A 84 -43.90 19.91 -8.06
CA ALA A 84 -42.98 19.36 -9.06
C ALA A 84 -41.52 19.81 -8.85
N LEU A 85 -41.31 21.06 -8.41
CA LEU A 85 -39.98 21.57 -8.09
C LEU A 85 -39.39 20.92 -6.84
N GLU A 86 -40.19 20.69 -5.80
CA GLU A 86 -39.74 19.96 -4.60
C GLU A 86 -39.33 18.53 -4.92
N LEU A 87 -40.15 17.81 -5.69
CA LEU A 87 -39.81 16.47 -6.17
C LEU A 87 -38.54 16.47 -7.03
N SER A 88 -38.36 17.48 -7.90
CA SER A 88 -37.15 17.61 -8.72
C SER A 88 -35.89 17.87 -7.86
N LYS A 89 -35.99 18.71 -6.82
CA LYS A 89 -34.90 18.94 -5.87
C LYS A 89 -34.55 17.67 -5.11
N GLU A 90 -35.56 16.90 -4.69
CA GLU A 90 -35.36 15.63 -4.00
C GLU A 90 -34.65 14.61 -4.90
N GLU A 91 -35.07 14.49 -6.15
CA GLU A 91 -34.45 13.58 -7.12
C GLU A 91 -33.01 13.99 -7.47
N LEU A 92 -32.75 15.29 -7.60
CA LEU A 92 -31.39 15.82 -7.76
C LEU A 92 -30.50 15.50 -6.55
N ALA A 93 -31.03 15.62 -5.33
CA ALA A 93 -30.29 15.28 -4.12
C ALA A 93 -29.96 13.78 -4.08
N LYS A 94 -30.92 12.91 -4.41
CA LYS A 94 -30.71 11.45 -4.53
C LYS A 94 -29.67 11.12 -5.61
N SER A 95 -29.76 11.75 -6.77
CA SER A 95 -28.81 11.58 -7.87
C SER A 95 -27.40 12.03 -7.47
N SER A 96 -27.27 13.19 -6.81
CA SER A 96 -25.99 13.68 -6.29
C SER A 96 -25.38 12.71 -5.28
N GLN A 97 -26.18 12.15 -4.37
CA GLN A 97 -25.71 11.16 -3.41
C GLN A 97 -25.25 9.87 -4.10
N ALA A 98 -26.02 9.37 -5.07
CA ALA A 98 -25.65 8.19 -5.86
C ALA A 98 -24.33 8.41 -6.64
N LEU A 99 -24.10 9.61 -7.18
CA LEU A 99 -22.84 9.96 -7.85
C LEU A 99 -21.65 9.97 -6.88
N ILE A 100 -21.83 10.41 -5.64
CA ILE A 100 -20.78 10.37 -4.61
C ILE A 100 -20.42 8.93 -4.28
N GLU A 101 -21.42 8.06 -4.09
CA GLU A 101 -21.21 6.63 -3.84
C GLU A 101 -20.56 5.93 -5.04
N GLN A 102 -20.98 6.25 -6.25
CA GLN A 102 -20.35 5.77 -7.48
C GLN A 102 -18.89 6.22 -7.58
N SER A 103 -18.60 7.49 -7.27
CA SER A 103 -17.24 8.02 -7.26
C SER A 103 -16.33 7.29 -6.27
N LYS A 104 -16.84 6.96 -5.08
CA LYS A 104 -16.13 6.14 -4.08
C LYS A 104 -15.86 4.74 -4.62
N SER A 105 -16.89 4.08 -5.18
CA SER A 105 -16.76 2.74 -5.77
C SER A 105 -15.71 2.70 -6.90
N LEU A 106 -15.71 3.71 -7.79
CA LEU A 106 -14.71 3.83 -8.86
C LEU A 106 -13.28 3.98 -8.32
N LYS A 107 -13.07 4.73 -7.23
CA LYS A 107 -11.74 4.84 -6.60
C LYS A 107 -11.26 3.49 -6.06
N ILE A 108 -12.15 2.71 -5.45
CA ILE A 108 -11.83 1.36 -4.98
C ILE A 108 -11.50 0.45 -6.16
N GLN A 109 -12.32 0.45 -7.21
CA GLN A 109 -12.05 -0.35 -8.43
C GLN A 109 -10.71 0.01 -9.08
N ASN A 110 -10.39 1.31 -9.21
CA ASN A 110 -9.10 1.75 -9.75
C ASN A 110 -7.92 1.30 -8.89
N PHE A 111 -8.07 1.36 -7.56
CA PHE A 111 -7.09 0.83 -6.63
C PHE A 111 -6.92 -0.68 -6.82
N GLU A 112 -8.02 -1.45 -6.80
CA GLU A 112 -7.99 -2.91 -6.93
C GLU A 112 -7.37 -3.34 -8.25
N ASN A 113 -7.75 -2.72 -9.37
CA ASN A 113 -7.16 -2.99 -10.68
C ASN A 113 -5.65 -2.77 -10.67
N THR A 114 -5.19 -1.66 -10.08
CA THR A 114 -3.76 -1.36 -9.97
C THR A 114 -3.05 -2.37 -9.07
N PHE A 115 -3.63 -2.68 -7.92
CA PHE A 115 -3.11 -3.66 -6.97
C PHE A 115 -2.95 -5.04 -7.61
N PHE A 116 -4.01 -5.57 -8.25
CA PHE A 116 -3.98 -6.88 -8.88
C PHE A 116 -3.02 -6.94 -10.07
N ASN A 117 -2.87 -5.84 -10.83
CA ASN A 117 -1.85 -5.76 -11.86
C ASN A 117 -0.44 -5.84 -11.28
N MET A 118 -0.15 -5.12 -10.18
CA MET A 118 1.14 -5.20 -9.50
C MET A 118 1.39 -6.58 -8.90
N LEU A 119 0.35 -7.22 -8.37
CA LEU A 119 0.38 -8.60 -7.86
C LEU A 119 0.75 -9.60 -8.97
N ASN A 120 0.11 -9.47 -10.14
CA ASN A 120 0.43 -10.30 -11.30
C ASN A 120 1.87 -10.08 -11.77
N LEU A 121 2.34 -8.82 -11.82
CA LEU A 121 3.73 -8.50 -12.13
C LEU A 121 4.70 -9.12 -11.12
N HIS A 122 4.35 -9.15 -9.83
CA HIS A 122 5.16 -9.79 -8.80
C HIS A 122 5.26 -11.31 -9.03
N ASN A 123 4.13 -11.96 -9.30
CA ASN A 123 4.08 -13.38 -9.62
C ASN A 123 4.87 -13.71 -10.91
N ASP A 124 4.84 -12.83 -11.91
CA ASP A 124 5.63 -12.97 -13.13
C ASP A 124 7.13 -12.81 -12.88
N ILE A 125 7.55 -11.86 -12.05
CA ILE A 125 8.96 -11.72 -11.64
C ILE A 125 9.42 -12.99 -10.94
N ILE A 126 8.63 -13.53 -10.01
CA ILE A 126 8.95 -14.79 -9.34
C ILE A 126 9.07 -15.91 -10.34
N ARG A 127 8.07 -16.15 -11.18
CA ARG A 127 8.07 -17.23 -12.18
C ARG A 127 9.28 -17.19 -13.11
N ASN A 128 9.76 -15.99 -13.45
CA ASN A 128 10.91 -15.79 -14.33
C ASN A 128 12.25 -15.67 -13.58
N THR A 129 12.24 -15.69 -12.25
CA THR A 129 13.46 -15.69 -11.45
C THR A 129 14.17 -17.03 -11.63
N LYS A 130 15.47 -16.96 -11.94
CA LYS A 130 16.32 -18.13 -12.15
C LYS A 130 17.56 -18.02 -11.30
N ASN A 131 18.01 -19.15 -10.78
CA ASN A 131 19.30 -19.24 -10.14
C ASN A 131 19.92 -20.60 -10.41
N LYS A 132 21.24 -20.63 -10.63
CA LYS A 132 21.95 -21.90 -10.67
C LYS A 132 22.20 -22.39 -9.25
N GLU A 133 22.13 -23.70 -9.06
CA GLU A 133 22.64 -24.33 -7.84
C GLU A 133 24.10 -23.94 -7.70
N SER A 134 24.39 -23.11 -6.71
CA SER A 134 25.69 -22.44 -6.62
C SER A 134 26.07 -22.21 -5.18
N LEU A 135 27.37 -22.29 -4.91
CA LEU A 135 27.97 -21.98 -3.63
C LEU A 135 28.62 -20.62 -3.74
N ILE A 136 28.09 -19.64 -3.01
CA ILE A 136 28.74 -18.34 -2.86
C ILE A 136 29.60 -18.34 -1.60
N ASP A 137 30.81 -17.80 -1.72
CA ASP A 137 31.73 -17.53 -0.62
C ASP A 137 32.70 -16.40 -1.01
N TYR A 138 33.61 -16.03 -0.11
CA TYR A 138 34.73 -15.15 -0.44
C TYR A 138 35.72 -15.84 -1.37
N LYS A 139 36.15 -15.14 -2.41
CA LYS A 139 37.29 -15.55 -3.23
C LYS A 139 38.60 -15.09 -2.57
N PHE A 140 39.57 -15.98 -2.40
CA PHE A 140 40.92 -15.65 -1.94
C PHE A 140 41.91 -15.63 -3.10
N CYS A 141 42.91 -14.74 -3.04
CA CYS A 141 43.94 -14.68 -4.07
C CYS A 141 44.94 -15.82 -3.87
N SER A 142 45.43 -16.41 -4.95
CA SER A 142 46.59 -17.31 -4.88
C SER A 142 47.83 -16.51 -4.53
N THR A 143 48.77 -17.13 -3.81
CA THR A 143 50.01 -16.48 -3.34
C THR A 143 50.73 -15.76 -4.48
N GLY A 144 50.90 -14.44 -4.36
CA GLY A 144 51.63 -13.62 -5.33
C GLY A 144 50.77 -12.89 -6.37
N THR A 145 49.44 -13.02 -6.34
CA THR A 145 48.55 -12.20 -7.18
C THR A 145 47.73 -11.25 -6.32
N VAL A 146 47.79 -9.94 -6.59
CA VAL A 146 46.93 -8.92 -5.96
C VAL A 146 45.85 -8.59 -6.98
N SER A 147 44.59 -8.93 -6.68
CA SER A 147 43.44 -8.58 -7.49
C SER A 147 42.35 -7.97 -6.61
N PRO A 148 41.67 -6.90 -7.06
CA PRO A 148 40.60 -6.25 -6.29
C PRO A 148 39.34 -7.12 -6.12
N LYS A 149 39.32 -8.36 -6.63
CA LYS A 149 38.19 -9.31 -6.50
C LYS A 149 38.51 -10.51 -5.61
N CYS A 150 39.54 -10.42 -4.77
CA CYS A 150 39.87 -11.48 -3.83
C CYS A 150 40.52 -10.97 -2.55
N ILE A 151 40.36 -11.73 -1.47
CA ILE A 151 40.96 -11.45 -0.16
C ILE A 151 42.39 -11.98 -0.15
N HIS A 152 43.37 -11.12 0.15
CA HIS A 152 44.75 -11.51 0.37
C HIS A 152 45.00 -11.71 1.88
N LYS A 153 45.71 -12.78 2.28
CA LYS A 153 45.95 -13.11 3.70
C LYS A 153 46.67 -12.01 4.49
N SER A 154 47.47 -11.17 3.81
CA SER A 154 48.16 -10.02 4.40
C SER A 154 47.44 -8.68 4.21
N GLN A 155 46.29 -8.66 3.53
CA GLN A 155 45.48 -7.46 3.26
C GLN A 155 44.00 -7.85 3.33
N ILE A 156 43.56 -8.26 4.52
CA ILE A 156 42.13 -8.44 4.78
C ILE A 156 41.54 -7.03 4.71
N ASN A 157 40.81 -6.76 3.64
CA ASN A 157 40.09 -5.52 3.46
C ASN A 157 38.60 -5.76 3.68
N SER A 158 37.87 -4.71 3.98
CA SER A 158 36.42 -4.72 4.03
C SER A 158 35.80 -4.72 2.62
N ASP A 159 36.47 -5.25 1.58
CA ASP A 159 35.94 -5.15 0.22
C ASP A 159 34.86 -6.20 -0.03
N PHE A 160 33.63 -5.71 -0.04
CA PHE A 160 32.38 -6.42 -0.32
C PHE A 160 32.29 -6.96 -1.76
N ASN A 161 33.24 -6.67 -2.66
CA ASN A 161 33.29 -7.21 -4.03
C ASN A 161 33.90 -8.62 -4.13
N CYS A 162 34.39 -9.18 -3.01
CA CYS A 162 35.06 -10.47 -2.99
C CYS A 162 34.11 -11.68 -2.89
N VAL A 163 32.80 -11.47 -2.71
CA VAL A 163 31.81 -12.57 -2.74
C VAL A 163 31.64 -13.03 -4.18
N ALA A 164 31.88 -14.31 -4.44
CA ALA A 164 31.79 -14.90 -5.75
C ALA A 164 31.26 -16.33 -5.67
N THR A 165 30.79 -16.84 -6.81
CA THR A 165 30.54 -18.28 -6.94
C THR A 165 31.85 -19.05 -6.85
N VAL A 166 31.94 -19.95 -5.88
CA VAL A 166 33.06 -20.89 -5.70
C VAL A 166 32.74 -22.23 -6.35
N TYR A 167 31.47 -22.60 -6.40
CA TYR A 167 30.98 -23.77 -7.12
C TYR A 167 29.67 -23.45 -7.83
N SER A 168 29.50 -23.93 -9.06
CA SER A 168 28.23 -23.89 -9.79
C SER A 168 27.98 -25.27 -10.37
N SER A 169 26.80 -25.80 -10.09
CA SER A 169 26.29 -27.00 -10.75
C SER A 169 25.65 -26.63 -12.10
N LYS A 170 25.33 -27.65 -12.92
CA LYS A 170 24.55 -27.46 -14.16
C LYS A 170 23.05 -27.31 -13.89
N ASN A 171 22.60 -27.65 -12.69
CA ASN A 171 21.20 -27.55 -12.31
C ASN A 171 20.80 -26.07 -12.18
N GLU A 172 19.65 -25.74 -12.74
CA GLU A 172 19.06 -24.42 -12.69
C GLU A 172 17.70 -24.53 -11.99
N PHE A 173 17.52 -23.74 -10.94
CA PHE A 173 16.25 -23.57 -10.25
C PHE A 173 15.51 -22.37 -10.83
N ILE A 174 14.18 -22.47 -10.87
CA ILE A 174 13.30 -21.45 -11.44
C ILE A 174 12.19 -21.16 -10.43
N GLY A 175 11.68 -19.94 -10.42
CA GLY A 175 10.52 -19.62 -9.60
C GLY A 175 10.88 -19.56 -8.12
N LYS A 176 10.01 -20.15 -7.31
CA LYS A 176 10.19 -20.20 -5.85
C LYS A 176 11.42 -21.00 -5.44
N GLU A 177 11.74 -22.09 -6.14
CA GLU A 177 12.94 -22.91 -5.87
C GLU A 177 14.23 -22.10 -5.98
N ALA A 178 14.29 -21.14 -6.93
CA ALA A 178 15.43 -20.24 -7.04
C ALA A 178 15.58 -19.34 -5.79
N ILE A 179 14.45 -18.90 -5.22
CA ILE A 179 14.44 -18.14 -3.95
C ILE A 179 14.91 -19.01 -2.78
N GLU A 180 14.45 -20.25 -2.70
CA GLU A 180 14.90 -21.20 -1.68
C GLU A 180 16.41 -21.40 -1.74
N GLU A 181 16.98 -21.50 -2.95
CA GLU A 181 18.42 -21.58 -3.16
C GLU A 181 19.15 -20.31 -2.71
N PHE A 182 18.59 -19.11 -2.93
CA PHE A 182 19.18 -17.88 -2.38
C PHE A 182 19.20 -17.89 -0.85
N VAL A 183 18.09 -18.27 -0.21
CA VAL A 183 17.98 -18.31 1.26
C VAL A 183 18.93 -19.36 1.84
N SER A 184 18.95 -20.56 1.26
CA SER A 184 19.88 -21.63 1.60
C SER A 184 21.32 -21.13 1.53
N ASN A 185 21.69 -20.45 0.45
CA ASN A 185 23.02 -19.88 0.31
C ASN A 185 23.34 -18.83 1.38
N ILE A 186 22.40 -17.95 1.72
CA ILE A 186 22.58 -16.94 2.77
C ILE A 186 22.76 -17.58 4.15
N ASP A 187 21.90 -18.52 4.54
CA ASP A 187 21.99 -19.22 5.82
C ASP A 187 23.30 -20.01 5.93
N ASN A 188 23.67 -20.72 4.86
CA ASN A 188 24.89 -21.52 4.80
C ASN A 188 26.15 -20.66 4.79
N PHE A 189 26.09 -19.45 4.20
CA PHE A 189 27.20 -18.50 4.25
C PHE A 189 27.55 -18.08 5.68
N LEU A 190 26.55 -18.00 6.57
CA LEU A 190 26.73 -17.60 7.97
C LEU A 190 27.19 -18.75 8.87
N LYS A 191 26.62 -19.95 8.70
CA LYS A 191 26.74 -21.05 9.68
C LYS A 191 28.02 -21.88 9.61
N ASP A 192 28.76 -21.78 8.51
CA ASP A 192 29.81 -22.71 8.09
C ASP A 192 29.25 -23.88 7.23
N ARG A 193 29.79 -24.04 6.02
CA ARG A 193 29.38 -25.11 5.09
C ARG A 193 30.16 -26.38 5.46
N ASN A 194 29.46 -27.44 5.86
CA ASN A 194 30.08 -28.74 6.16
C ASN A 194 30.80 -29.31 4.91
N LEU A 195 32.12 -29.14 4.85
CA LEU A 195 32.95 -29.49 3.68
C LEU A 195 33.06 -31.01 3.43
N ASN A 196 32.71 -31.85 4.39
CA ASN A 196 32.68 -33.30 4.19
C ASN A 196 31.67 -33.75 3.11
N ILE A 197 30.65 -32.94 2.82
CA ILE A 197 29.69 -33.19 1.72
C ILE A 197 30.28 -32.73 0.36
N ILE A 198 31.31 -31.89 0.39
CA ILE A 198 31.89 -31.21 -0.76
C ILE A 198 33.11 -31.97 -1.32
N GLU A 199 33.78 -32.79 -0.50
CA GLU A 199 34.89 -33.68 -0.94
C GLU A 199 34.48 -34.68 -2.04
N GLU A 200 33.21 -35.09 -2.10
CA GLU A 200 32.72 -35.96 -3.19
C GLU A 200 32.64 -35.26 -4.56
N LYS A 201 32.76 -33.92 -4.61
CA LYS A 201 32.71 -33.13 -5.84
C LYS A 201 34.03 -32.38 -6.10
N HIS A 202 35.09 -33.15 -6.38
CA HIS A 202 36.31 -32.80 -7.15
C HIS A 202 36.73 -31.30 -7.16
N TYR A 203 37.60 -30.90 -6.23
CA TYR A 203 38.34 -29.63 -6.30
C TYR A 203 39.79 -29.85 -6.78
N PRO A 204 40.36 -28.96 -7.61
CA PRO A 204 41.77 -29.07 -8.02
C PRO A 204 42.71 -28.50 -6.95
N ASN A 205 43.44 -29.37 -6.23
CA ASN A 205 44.64 -29.23 -5.37
C ASN A 205 45.05 -27.92 -4.63
N ASP A 206 44.62 -26.71 -4.99
CA ASP A 206 44.93 -25.43 -4.30
C ASP A 206 43.88 -25.02 -3.23
N TYR A 207 42.83 -25.82 -3.03
CA TYR A 207 41.66 -25.48 -2.19
C TYR A 207 41.74 -25.97 -0.73
N THR A 208 42.82 -26.63 -0.31
CA THR A 208 42.99 -27.11 1.08
C THR A 208 42.97 -25.98 2.13
N ILE A 209 43.13 -24.72 1.73
CA ILE A 209 43.05 -23.53 2.60
C ILE A 209 41.59 -23.18 2.98
N PHE A 210 40.58 -23.56 2.19
CA PHE A 210 39.16 -23.24 2.44
C PHE A 210 38.63 -23.86 3.75
N TYR A 211 39.10 -25.05 4.11
CA TYR A 211 38.67 -25.81 5.29
C TYR A 211 38.90 -25.11 6.64
N LYS A 212 39.81 -24.13 6.70
CA LYS A 212 40.14 -23.41 7.95
C LYS A 212 39.39 -22.08 8.12
N LEU A 213 38.72 -21.58 7.08
CA LEU A 213 38.14 -20.22 6.99
C LEU A 213 36.63 -20.18 7.27
N SER A 214 36.05 -21.37 7.30
CA SER A 214 34.70 -21.81 7.66
C SER A 214 34.08 -21.08 8.89
N THR A 215 34.91 -20.71 9.88
CA THR A 215 34.50 -20.02 11.11
C THR A 215 34.44 -18.50 11.02
N LEU A 216 34.90 -17.89 9.93
CA LEU A 216 34.98 -16.42 9.81
C LEU A 216 33.61 -15.77 9.85
N ASN A 217 32.68 -16.26 9.02
CA ASN A 217 31.37 -15.63 8.83
C ASN A 217 30.48 -15.74 10.07
N LYS A 218 30.62 -16.81 10.85
CA LYS A 218 29.84 -17.06 12.06
C LYS A 218 29.95 -15.93 13.11
N ASN A 219 31.09 -15.25 13.12
CA ASN A 219 31.38 -14.16 14.07
C ASN A 219 30.96 -12.78 13.55
N ARG A 220 30.56 -12.67 12.27
CA ARG A 220 30.13 -11.42 11.66
C ARG A 220 28.66 -11.13 11.99
N LYS A 221 28.27 -9.86 11.86
CA LYS A 221 26.87 -9.44 12.04
C LYS A 221 26.01 -10.09 10.94
N PRO A 222 24.93 -10.81 11.26
CA PRO A 222 24.06 -11.40 10.24
C PRO A 222 23.52 -10.37 9.23
N THR A 223 23.16 -9.17 9.67
CA THR A 223 22.72 -8.09 8.76
C THR A 223 23.79 -7.68 7.75
N LEU A 224 25.07 -7.74 8.12
CA LEU A 224 26.19 -7.50 7.22
C LEU A 224 26.32 -8.63 6.19
N ILE A 225 26.21 -9.87 6.63
CA ILE A 225 26.22 -11.05 5.76
C ILE A 225 25.08 -10.99 4.75
N TYR A 226 23.90 -10.57 5.17
CA TYR A 226 22.80 -10.35 4.24
C TYR A 226 23.16 -9.29 3.19
N ASP A 227 23.65 -8.13 3.60
CA ASP A 227 24.00 -7.03 2.67
C ASP A 227 25.05 -7.48 1.63
N LEU A 228 26.02 -8.31 2.05
CA LEU A 228 27.02 -8.95 1.20
C LEU A 228 26.39 -9.86 0.14
N CYS A 229 25.58 -10.83 0.58
CA CYS A 229 24.92 -11.77 -0.32
C CYS A 229 23.93 -11.05 -1.25
N HIS A 230 23.20 -10.06 -0.74
CA HIS A 230 22.31 -9.24 -1.54
C HIS A 230 23.06 -8.47 -2.64
N LYS A 231 24.24 -7.92 -2.33
CA LYS A 231 25.09 -7.26 -3.34
C LYS A 231 25.48 -8.22 -4.46
N TYR A 232 25.81 -9.46 -4.13
CA TYR A 232 26.09 -10.49 -5.14
C TYR A 232 24.87 -10.81 -6.01
N TYR A 233 23.69 -10.95 -5.41
CA TYR A 233 22.44 -11.23 -6.11
C TYR A 233 21.67 -9.96 -6.55
N SER A 234 22.30 -8.79 -6.59
CA SER A 234 21.59 -7.51 -6.74
C SER A 234 20.77 -7.41 -8.02
N ASN A 235 21.26 -8.02 -9.09
CA ASN A 235 20.59 -8.03 -10.39
C ASN A 235 19.26 -8.78 -10.36
N ILE A 236 19.06 -9.71 -9.43
CA ILE A 236 17.85 -10.51 -9.30
C ILE A 236 17.01 -9.99 -8.14
N LEU A 237 17.60 -9.97 -6.93
CA LEU A 237 16.91 -9.57 -5.71
C LEU A 237 16.52 -8.10 -5.71
N GLY A 238 17.28 -7.24 -6.41
CA GLY A 238 16.95 -5.81 -6.52
C GLY A 238 15.57 -5.58 -7.17
N HIS A 239 15.30 -6.25 -8.30
CA HIS A 239 13.99 -6.14 -8.97
C HIS A 239 12.87 -6.80 -8.15
N TYR A 240 13.14 -7.95 -7.55
CA TYR A 240 12.19 -8.66 -6.69
C TYR A 240 11.73 -7.78 -5.51
N PHE A 241 12.66 -7.26 -4.74
CA PHE A 241 12.38 -6.41 -3.58
C PHE A 241 11.81 -5.05 -3.96
N ALA A 242 12.23 -4.47 -5.09
CA ALA A 242 11.65 -3.23 -5.58
C ALA A 242 10.14 -3.39 -5.82
N ASN A 243 9.69 -4.49 -6.43
CA ASN A 243 8.26 -4.70 -6.66
C ASN A 243 7.49 -4.89 -5.34
N ILE A 244 8.01 -5.72 -4.42
CA ILE A 244 7.42 -5.90 -3.08
C ILE A 244 7.28 -4.54 -2.38
N TYR A 245 8.33 -3.73 -2.39
CA TYR A 245 8.33 -2.40 -1.81
C TYR A 245 7.24 -1.51 -2.43
N GLN A 246 7.09 -1.50 -3.77
CA GLN A 246 6.08 -0.67 -4.41
C GLN A 246 4.67 -1.13 -4.07
N ILE A 247 4.40 -2.44 -4.00
CA ILE A 247 3.09 -2.98 -3.63
C ILE A 247 2.75 -2.57 -2.18
N LEU A 248 3.66 -2.79 -1.24
CA LEU A 248 3.44 -2.42 0.16
C LEU A 248 3.26 -0.92 0.34
N LYS A 249 4.09 -0.11 -0.34
CA LYS A 249 3.94 1.34 -0.37
C LYS A 249 2.58 1.74 -0.93
N PHE A 250 2.14 1.12 -2.02
CA PHE A 250 0.85 1.42 -2.65
C PHE A 250 -0.31 1.13 -1.70
N ILE A 251 -0.29 -0.02 -1.01
CA ILE A 251 -1.30 -0.36 0.02
C ILE A 251 -1.27 0.66 1.17
N SER A 252 -0.10 0.88 1.78
CA SER A 252 0.07 1.75 2.96
C SER A 252 -0.30 3.21 2.67
N THR A 253 0.06 3.74 1.50
CA THR A 253 -0.16 5.16 1.17
C THR A 253 -1.53 5.45 0.56
N SER A 254 -2.27 4.42 0.14
CA SER A 254 -3.61 4.60 -0.44
C SER A 254 -4.64 5.02 0.61
N PRO A 255 -5.66 5.82 0.23
CA PRO A 255 -6.72 6.26 1.13
C PRO A 255 -7.82 5.21 1.35
N ILE A 256 -7.50 3.92 1.21
CA ILE A 256 -8.46 2.83 1.42
C ILE A 256 -8.58 2.54 2.93
N GLU A 257 -9.77 2.12 3.36
CA GLU A 257 -10.03 1.74 4.76
C GLU A 257 -9.42 0.35 5.07
N ASP A 258 -9.62 -0.63 4.19
CA ASP A 258 -9.25 -2.04 4.43
C ASP A 258 -7.81 -2.39 3.98
N LYS A 259 -6.80 -1.63 4.40
CA LYS A 259 -5.39 -1.91 4.03
C LYS A 259 -4.93 -3.31 4.42
N ARG A 260 -5.39 -3.82 5.57
CA ARG A 260 -5.05 -5.15 6.09
C ARG A 260 -5.49 -6.26 5.13
N LYS A 261 -6.69 -6.17 4.55
CA LYS A 261 -7.21 -7.14 3.57
C LYS A 261 -6.25 -7.33 2.39
N TYR A 262 -5.75 -6.24 1.81
CA TYR A 262 -4.84 -6.29 0.67
C TYR A 262 -3.43 -6.72 1.06
N SER A 263 -2.97 -6.33 2.26
CA SER A 263 -1.73 -6.85 2.84
C SER A 263 -1.77 -8.37 2.95
N ASP A 264 -2.85 -8.92 3.53
CA ASP A 264 -3.02 -10.37 3.71
C ASP A 264 -3.11 -11.12 2.37
N LEU A 265 -3.82 -10.54 1.40
CA LEU A 265 -3.92 -11.11 0.05
C LEU A 265 -2.56 -11.15 -0.67
N PHE A 266 -1.76 -10.09 -0.52
CA PHE A 266 -0.41 -10.06 -1.08
C PHE A 266 0.50 -11.05 -0.35
N ARG A 267 0.47 -11.05 0.98
CA ARG A 267 1.24 -11.97 1.85
C ARG A 267 0.94 -13.43 1.55
N ALA A 268 -0.30 -13.78 1.23
CA ALA A 268 -0.69 -15.13 0.86
C ALA A 268 0.01 -15.67 -0.41
N GLN A 269 0.63 -14.81 -1.22
CA GLN A 269 1.42 -15.25 -2.37
C GLN A 269 2.82 -15.76 -1.98
N PHE A 270 3.32 -15.37 -0.81
CA PHE A 270 4.69 -15.66 -0.37
C PHE A 270 4.81 -17.08 0.20
N SER A 271 5.87 -17.79 -0.17
CA SER A 271 6.30 -18.99 0.56
C SER A 271 6.93 -18.62 1.91
N SER A 272 7.12 -19.63 2.77
CA SER A 272 7.86 -19.46 4.03
C SER A 272 9.30 -18.97 3.80
N GLN A 273 9.96 -19.43 2.73
CA GLN A 273 11.31 -19.00 2.37
C GLN A 273 11.34 -17.57 1.84
N GLU A 274 10.32 -17.15 1.07
CA GLU A 274 10.20 -15.77 0.61
C GLU A 274 9.97 -14.79 1.78
N LEU A 275 9.11 -15.15 2.75
CA LEU A 275 8.92 -14.36 3.97
C LEU A 275 10.21 -14.28 4.81
N LYS A 276 10.95 -15.39 4.92
CA LYS A 276 12.25 -15.43 5.58
C LYS A 276 13.27 -14.53 4.88
N LEU A 277 13.33 -14.57 3.55
CA LEU A 277 14.21 -13.72 2.76
C LEU A 277 13.87 -12.24 2.92
N LEU A 278 12.58 -11.90 2.94
CA LEU A 278 12.08 -10.55 3.18
C LEU A 278 12.40 -10.05 4.60
N PHE A 279 12.28 -10.94 5.59
CA PHE A 279 12.68 -10.67 6.98
C PHE A 279 14.18 -10.40 7.09
N TYR A 280 15.03 -11.08 6.32
CA TYR A 280 16.45 -10.75 6.26
C TYR A 280 16.67 -9.40 5.58
N HIS A 281 15.99 -9.14 4.45
CA HIS A 281 16.10 -7.90 3.69
C HIS A 281 15.81 -6.65 4.50
N CYS A 282 14.70 -6.63 5.22
CA CYS A 282 14.30 -5.46 5.98
C CYS A 282 15.13 -5.27 7.27
N SER A 283 15.91 -6.28 7.68
CA SER A 283 16.90 -6.17 8.76
C SER A 283 18.25 -5.61 8.30
N GLY A 284 18.59 -5.79 7.03
CA GLY A 284 19.82 -5.28 6.41
C GLY A 284 19.80 -3.77 6.16
N ARG A 285 20.94 -3.18 5.77
CA ARG A 285 21.04 -1.71 5.57
C ARG A 285 20.10 -1.23 4.46
N ILE A 286 19.93 -2.04 3.41
CA ILE A 286 19.15 -1.68 2.20
C ILE A 286 17.65 -1.56 2.52
N GLY A 287 17.07 -2.53 3.24
CA GLY A 287 15.65 -2.56 3.58
C GLY A 287 15.25 -1.80 4.87
N SER A 288 16.22 -1.45 5.72
CA SER A 288 15.99 -0.92 7.09
C SER A 288 15.16 0.35 7.23
N LYS A 289 14.94 1.12 6.15
CA LYS A 289 14.24 2.43 6.20
C LYS A 289 12.73 2.28 5.95
N LYS A 290 12.24 2.81 4.82
CA LYS A 290 10.80 2.86 4.51
C LYS A 290 10.20 1.47 4.28
N PHE A 291 10.98 0.51 3.80
CA PHE A 291 10.50 -0.84 3.54
C PHE A 291 10.12 -1.53 4.85
N LYS A 292 11.04 -1.55 5.83
CA LYS A 292 10.75 -2.06 7.17
C LYS A 292 9.50 -1.42 7.80
N TYR A 293 9.35 -0.10 7.67
CA TYR A 293 8.16 0.60 8.16
C TYR A 293 6.85 0.03 7.58
N TYR A 294 6.78 -0.22 6.27
CA TYR A 294 5.55 -0.77 5.68
C TYR A 294 5.28 -2.21 6.12
N ILE A 295 6.32 -3.03 6.31
CA ILE A 295 6.19 -4.38 6.85
C ILE A 295 5.64 -4.38 8.27
N GLU A 296 6.10 -3.43 9.10
CA GLU A 296 5.63 -3.22 10.47
C GLU A 296 4.18 -2.70 10.49
N GLU A 297 3.87 -1.65 9.72
CA GLU A 297 2.52 -1.04 9.65
C GLU A 297 1.47 -2.05 9.18
N LEU A 298 1.81 -2.86 8.18
CA LEU A 298 0.88 -3.78 7.54
C LEU A 298 0.88 -5.19 8.19
N GLU A 299 1.52 -5.36 9.35
CA GLU A 299 1.73 -6.59 10.12
C GLU A 299 2.07 -7.80 9.21
N PHE A 300 3.01 -7.59 8.28
CA PHE A 300 3.22 -8.48 7.13
C PHE A 300 3.95 -9.80 7.48
N LEU A 301 4.58 -9.90 8.65
CA LEU A 301 5.32 -11.08 9.10
C LEU A 301 4.50 -12.00 10.03
N GLU A 302 3.16 -11.85 10.08
CA GLU A 302 2.28 -12.64 10.96
C GLU A 302 2.44 -14.16 10.83
N HIS A 303 2.77 -14.67 9.63
CA HIS A 303 2.97 -16.11 9.40
C HIS A 303 4.43 -16.46 9.08
N LEU A 304 5.37 -15.62 9.50
CA LEU A 304 6.79 -15.96 9.39
C LEU A 304 7.08 -17.21 10.24
N ASN A 305 7.67 -18.23 9.64
CA ASN A 305 8.14 -19.40 10.37
C ASN A 305 9.43 -19.04 11.14
N ILE A 306 9.34 -18.99 12.47
CA ILE A 306 10.45 -18.53 13.31
C ILE A 306 11.41 -19.67 13.65
N GLU A 307 12.62 -19.61 13.08
CA GLU A 307 13.70 -20.56 13.35
C GLU A 307 14.55 -20.14 14.55
N LYS A 308 14.19 -20.56 15.76
CA LYS A 308 14.87 -20.16 17.02
C LYS A 308 16.38 -20.45 17.05
N ASN A 309 16.84 -21.45 16.30
CA ASN A 309 18.24 -21.88 16.23
C ASN A 309 19.00 -21.27 15.04
N ASN A 310 18.38 -20.37 14.28
CA ASN A 310 19.03 -19.68 13.18
C ASN A 310 19.72 -18.41 13.70
N ASP A 311 21.00 -18.23 13.34
CA ASP A 311 21.81 -17.08 13.78
C ASP A 311 21.21 -15.72 13.34
N PHE A 312 20.59 -15.64 12.16
CA PHE A 312 19.88 -14.43 11.73
C PHE A 312 18.72 -14.11 12.67
N PHE A 313 17.87 -15.10 12.95
CA PHE A 313 16.72 -14.95 13.82
C PHE A 313 17.16 -14.54 15.23
N GLN A 314 18.14 -15.23 15.81
CA GLN A 314 18.68 -14.89 17.13
C GLN A 314 19.18 -13.46 17.18
N TYR A 315 19.99 -13.03 16.21
CA TYR A 315 20.50 -11.66 16.15
C TYR A 315 19.40 -10.62 16.00
N ILE A 316 18.46 -10.84 15.09
CA ILE A 316 17.37 -9.91 14.81
C ILE A 316 16.47 -9.73 16.04
N PHE A 317 16.13 -10.82 16.73
CA PHE A 317 15.31 -10.78 17.94
C PHE A 317 16.07 -10.21 19.15
N TYR A 318 17.35 -10.58 19.33
CA TYR A 318 18.18 -10.05 20.41
C TYR A 318 18.28 -8.52 20.35
N HIS A 319 18.48 -7.97 19.15
CA HIS A 319 18.56 -6.51 18.93
C HIS A 319 17.21 -5.82 18.74
N SER A 320 16.09 -6.56 18.79
CA SER A 320 14.74 -6.03 18.57
C SER A 320 14.64 -5.15 17.31
N ILE A 321 15.19 -5.61 16.19
CA ILE A 321 15.27 -4.82 14.95
C ILE A 321 13.86 -4.47 14.40
N TYR A 322 12.90 -5.38 14.61
CA TYR A 322 11.50 -5.20 14.28
C TYR A 322 10.67 -4.93 15.52
N LYS A 323 9.66 -4.06 15.35
CA LYS A 323 8.58 -3.95 16.32
C LYS A 323 7.70 -5.21 16.34
N ASN A 324 7.01 -5.47 17.44
CA ASN A 324 6.21 -6.68 17.60
C ASN A 324 5.00 -6.69 16.65
N GLU A 325 4.48 -5.53 16.30
CA GLU A 325 3.37 -5.34 15.37
C GLU A 325 3.66 -5.96 13.99
N ALA A 326 4.93 -6.02 13.56
CA ALA A 326 5.29 -6.68 12.30
C ALA A 326 4.82 -8.14 12.24
N PHE A 327 4.75 -8.81 13.39
CA PHE A 327 4.42 -10.23 13.51
C PHE A 327 2.95 -10.49 13.82
N GLY A 328 2.10 -9.48 13.70
CA GLY A 328 0.68 -9.59 14.00
C GLY A 328 0.36 -9.27 15.46
N LEU A 329 -0.65 -8.43 15.70
CA LEU A 329 -1.07 -8.07 17.07
C LEU A 329 -1.45 -9.29 17.92
N LYS A 330 -1.98 -10.34 17.30
CA LYS A 330 -2.37 -11.60 17.96
C LYS A 330 -1.19 -12.39 18.51
N ASN A 331 -0.01 -12.22 17.93
CA ASN A 331 1.19 -12.99 18.29
C ASN A 331 2.10 -12.22 19.27
N ASN A 332 1.72 -11.01 19.69
CA ASN A 332 2.58 -10.11 20.45
C ASN A 332 3.16 -10.76 21.72
N GLU A 333 2.33 -11.44 22.51
CA GLU A 333 2.79 -12.15 23.73
C GLU A 333 3.78 -13.27 23.41
N GLU A 334 3.52 -14.07 22.37
CA GLU A 334 4.40 -15.15 21.95
C GLU A 334 5.77 -14.62 21.48
N ILE A 335 5.77 -13.54 20.69
CA ILE A 335 6.97 -12.89 20.22
C ILE A 335 7.79 -12.30 21.38
N GLU A 336 7.13 -11.71 22.37
CA GLU A 336 7.81 -11.16 23.55
C GLU A 336 8.45 -12.26 24.41
N LEU A 337 7.74 -13.37 24.63
CA LEU A 337 8.28 -14.55 25.31
C LEU A 337 9.48 -15.13 24.54
N LEU A 338 9.39 -15.19 23.21
CA LEU A 338 10.49 -15.65 22.36
C LEU A 338 11.72 -14.74 22.49
N LYS A 339 11.53 -13.41 22.40
CA LYS A 339 12.62 -12.42 22.56
C LYS A 339 13.32 -12.61 23.90
N ASN A 340 12.56 -12.66 24.99
CA ASN A 340 13.10 -12.84 26.33
C ASN A 340 13.85 -14.16 26.49
N SER A 341 13.35 -15.24 25.90
CA SER A 341 14.02 -16.55 25.89
C SER A 341 15.37 -16.51 25.16
N ILE A 342 15.41 -15.88 23.97
CA ILE A 342 16.64 -15.73 23.17
C ILE A 342 17.66 -14.88 23.93
N ILE A 343 17.24 -13.72 24.45
CA ILE A 343 18.11 -12.80 25.20
C ILE A 343 18.69 -13.51 26.43
N SER A 344 17.85 -14.20 27.21
CA SER A 344 18.28 -14.91 28.41
C SER A 344 19.28 -16.03 28.09
N SER A 345 19.03 -16.81 27.03
CA SER A 345 19.91 -17.89 26.59
C SER A 345 21.28 -17.37 26.14
N ILE A 346 21.31 -16.29 25.35
CA ILE A 346 22.55 -15.68 24.88
C ILE A 346 23.33 -15.07 26.04
N ASN A 347 22.68 -14.28 26.90
CA ASN A 347 23.33 -13.67 28.05
C ASN A 347 23.87 -14.72 29.03
N PHE A 348 23.14 -15.81 29.25
CA PHE A 348 23.63 -16.93 30.05
C PHE A 348 24.91 -17.54 29.46
N ASN A 349 25.00 -17.70 28.14
CA ASN A 349 26.21 -18.21 27.50
C ASN A 349 27.39 -17.22 27.60
N ILE A 350 27.11 -15.92 27.52
CA ILE A 350 28.13 -14.87 27.74
C ILE A 350 28.66 -14.95 29.19
N THR A 351 27.78 -15.10 30.19
CA THR A 351 28.18 -15.15 31.61
C THR A 351 29.02 -16.37 32.00
N LYS A 352 29.03 -17.44 31.19
CA LYS A 352 29.88 -18.62 31.43
C LYS A 352 31.36 -18.35 31.12
N VAL A 353 31.64 -17.33 30.32
CA VAL A 353 33.00 -16.92 29.98
C VAL A 353 33.49 -15.93 31.02
N LYS A 354 34.72 -16.10 31.50
CA LYS A 354 35.34 -15.16 32.42
C LYS A 354 35.44 -13.78 31.75
N GLU A 355 35.18 -12.71 32.50
CA GLU A 355 35.19 -11.35 31.95
C GLU A 355 36.53 -11.00 31.26
N GLU A 356 37.62 -11.50 31.82
CA GLU A 356 38.97 -11.34 31.27
C GLU A 356 39.14 -12.00 29.89
N ASP A 357 38.39 -13.06 29.58
CA ASP A 357 38.50 -13.82 28.34
C ASP A 357 37.43 -13.41 27.29
N LEU A 358 36.48 -12.54 27.65
CA LEU A 358 35.38 -12.14 26.75
C LEU A 358 35.88 -11.47 25.47
N TYR A 359 36.95 -10.68 25.55
CA TYR A 359 37.48 -9.94 24.39
C TYR A 359 38.03 -10.86 23.28
N THR A 360 38.38 -12.11 23.60
CA THR A 360 38.86 -13.12 22.64
C THR A 360 37.75 -14.06 22.14
N ASN A 361 36.52 -13.94 22.68
CA ASN A 361 35.36 -14.73 22.27
C ASN A 361 34.59 -14.04 21.12
N TYR A 362 35.15 -14.15 19.90
CA TYR A 362 34.65 -13.46 18.70
C TYR A 362 33.16 -13.67 18.39
N GLN A 363 32.60 -14.84 18.72
CA GLN A 363 31.20 -15.17 18.45
C GLN A 363 30.19 -14.27 19.18
N PHE A 364 30.60 -13.64 20.30
CA PHE A 364 29.72 -12.80 21.11
C PHE A 364 29.77 -11.31 20.73
N TYR A 365 30.70 -10.89 19.88
CA TYR A 365 30.78 -9.48 19.43
C TYR A 365 29.49 -8.99 18.80
N LYS A 366 28.74 -9.87 18.12
CA LYS A 366 27.43 -9.55 17.53
C LYS A 366 26.35 -9.25 18.57
N TYR A 367 26.57 -9.50 19.86
CA TYR A 367 25.62 -9.29 20.95
C TYR A 367 26.08 -8.27 21.99
N PHE A 368 27.35 -7.86 21.94
CA PHE A 368 27.89 -6.88 22.88
C PHE A 368 27.29 -5.49 22.66
N SER A 369 27.21 -4.73 23.77
CA SER A 369 26.85 -3.32 23.72
C SER A 369 27.92 -2.52 22.97
N LYS A 370 27.58 -1.31 22.52
CA LYS A 370 28.57 -0.43 21.86
C LYS A 370 29.77 -0.13 22.76
N GLU A 371 29.51 0.05 24.05
CA GLU A 371 30.54 0.33 25.06
C GLU A 371 31.46 -0.88 25.26
N ASP A 372 30.88 -2.08 25.35
CA ASP A 372 31.63 -3.34 25.46
C ASP A 372 32.46 -3.59 24.20
N ILE A 373 31.89 -3.36 23.01
CA ILE A 373 32.61 -3.48 21.75
C ILE A 373 33.84 -2.56 21.77
N LYS A 374 33.69 -1.28 22.11
CA LYS A 374 34.82 -0.34 22.20
C LYS A 374 35.89 -0.85 23.17
N LYS A 375 35.49 -1.20 24.39
CA LYS A 375 36.39 -1.73 25.45
C LYS A 375 37.15 -2.98 24.97
N TYR A 376 36.48 -3.91 24.30
CA TYR A 376 37.07 -5.17 23.87
C TYR A 376 37.93 -5.02 22.63
N LEU A 377 37.57 -4.16 21.67
CA LEU A 377 38.41 -3.86 20.51
C LEU A 377 39.72 -3.20 20.95
N GLU A 378 39.70 -2.24 21.87
CA GLU A 378 40.92 -1.61 22.40
C GLU A 378 41.85 -2.64 23.08
N LYS A 379 41.28 -3.61 23.81
CA LYS A 379 42.05 -4.71 24.40
C LYS A 379 42.62 -5.64 23.32
N LEU A 380 41.81 -5.98 22.32
CA LEU A 380 42.18 -6.84 21.21
C LEU A 380 43.34 -6.25 20.39
N GLU A 381 43.33 -4.93 20.15
CA GLU A 381 44.42 -4.21 19.46
C GLU A 381 45.74 -4.26 20.23
N LYS A 382 45.67 -4.14 21.57
CA LYS A 382 46.85 -4.14 22.45
C LYS A 382 47.42 -5.54 22.70
N ASP A 383 46.59 -6.58 22.59
CA ASP A 383 47.02 -7.97 22.76
C ASP A 383 47.82 -8.47 21.55
N LYS A 384 49.14 -8.55 21.71
CA LYS A 384 50.10 -9.06 20.71
C LYS A 384 50.28 -10.59 20.77
N TYR A 385 49.73 -11.26 21.79
CA TYR A 385 50.00 -12.68 22.09
C TYR A 385 48.91 -13.64 21.58
N THR A 386 47.68 -13.17 21.40
CA THR A 386 46.67 -13.92 20.64
C THR A 386 47.09 -13.95 19.17
N SER A 387 47.72 -15.06 18.75
CA SER A 387 48.30 -15.32 17.42
C SER A 387 48.03 -14.19 16.42
N SER A 388 49.00 -13.29 16.28
CA SER A 388 48.96 -12.01 15.53
C SER A 388 48.62 -12.13 14.02
N TYR A 389 48.11 -13.28 13.56
CA TYR A 389 47.79 -13.66 12.19
C TYR A 389 46.44 -14.38 12.03
N SER A 390 45.56 -14.32 13.03
CA SER A 390 44.20 -14.85 12.92
C SER A 390 43.36 -13.93 12.02
N VAL A 391 42.97 -14.42 10.83
CA VAL A 391 42.07 -13.72 9.89
C VAL A 391 40.77 -13.29 10.58
N VAL A 392 40.32 -14.06 11.58
CA VAL A 392 39.12 -13.77 12.38
C VAL A 392 39.29 -12.50 13.21
N ARG A 393 40.46 -12.32 13.85
CA ARG A 393 40.76 -11.15 14.70
C ARG A 393 40.68 -9.86 13.88
N GLU A 394 41.32 -9.85 12.71
CA GLU A 394 41.34 -8.69 11.81
C GLU A 394 39.93 -8.36 11.28
N LEU A 395 39.13 -9.37 10.92
CA LEU A 395 37.74 -9.14 10.52
C LEU A 395 36.88 -8.56 11.64
N ILE A 396 37.08 -8.99 12.88
CA ILE A 396 36.35 -8.43 14.02
C ILE A 396 36.72 -6.96 14.25
N LEU A 397 38.01 -6.61 14.14
CA LEU A 397 38.44 -5.21 14.17
C LEU A 397 37.71 -4.42 13.08
N LEU A 398 37.71 -4.92 11.83
CA LEU A 398 37.06 -4.23 10.71
C LEU A 398 35.54 -4.11 10.83
N ASP A 399 34.82 -5.16 11.22
CA ASP A 399 33.36 -5.20 11.23
C ASP A 399 32.71 -4.39 12.38
N TYR A 400 33.47 -4.12 13.44
CA TYR A 400 32.96 -3.55 14.69
C TYR A 400 33.62 -2.23 15.13
N LEU A 401 34.62 -1.70 14.41
CA LEU A 401 35.21 -0.38 14.66
C LEU A 401 34.13 0.73 14.68
N GLU A 402 34.29 1.73 15.58
CA GLU A 402 33.27 2.70 16.02
C GLU A 402 32.57 3.49 14.90
N ASP A 403 33.18 3.61 13.73
CA ASP A 403 32.56 4.22 12.57
C ASP A 403 31.71 3.22 11.76
N ASP A 404 30.60 2.83 12.36
CA ASP A 404 29.42 2.38 11.61
C ASP A 404 28.85 3.53 10.72
N SER A 405 29.52 4.70 10.71
CA SER A 405 29.31 5.96 9.98
C SER A 405 30.03 6.03 8.61
N TYR A 406 31.01 5.16 8.31
CA TYR A 406 31.57 4.99 6.95
C TYR A 406 30.62 4.19 6.02
N LYS A 407 29.30 4.34 6.23
CA LYS A 407 28.18 3.81 5.44
C LYS A 407 27.97 4.54 4.11
N ASN A 408 29.01 5.10 3.52
CA ASN A 408 29.08 5.42 2.09
C ASN A 408 30.09 4.46 1.46
N TYR A 409 29.61 3.35 0.91
CA TYR A 409 30.41 2.41 0.12
C TYR A 409 30.82 3.00 -1.25
N ASN A 410 31.21 4.27 -1.29
CA ASN A 410 31.85 4.86 -2.46
C ASN A 410 33.36 4.69 -2.28
N LEU A 411 33.94 3.90 -3.19
CA LEU A 411 35.37 3.87 -3.45
C LEU A 411 35.85 5.30 -3.65
N LYS A 412 36.85 5.74 -2.88
CA LYS A 412 37.79 6.71 -3.41
C LYS A 412 38.77 5.91 -4.27
N GLU A 413 38.76 6.20 -5.56
CA GLU A 413 39.83 5.82 -6.46
C GLU A 413 41.08 6.58 -6.02
N ASP A 414 42.16 5.85 -5.73
CA ASP A 414 43.52 6.40 -5.64
C ASP A 414 44.23 6.18 -6.98
#